data_AF-A0A2V7AN63-F1
#
_entry.id   AF-A0A2V7AN63-F1
#
_cell.length_a   1.000
_cell.length_b   1.000
_cell.length_c   1.000
_cell.angle_alpha   90.00
_cell.angle_beta   90.00
_cell.angle_gamma   90.00
#
_symmetry.space_group_name_H-M   'P 1'
#
loop_
_entity.id
_entity.type
_entity.pdbx_description
1 polymer ?
#
loop_
_entity_poly.entity_id
_entity_poly.type
_entity_poly.pdbx_seq_one_letter_code
_entity_poly.pdbx_strand_id
1 'polypeptide(L)'
;MSFSVNLTEAFRELVQIGIALSNERDLSTLLERILTEARRLTRAEAGTLFLRENNQLRFAVVQNDRLARQLGEAEMKRRLQAEPLNITDLSLAGYVSIMGEVVNISDTYTIPQDRPYS
;
A
#
# COMPACT_ATOMS: atom_id res chain seq x y z
N MET A 1 -22.51 -16.58 1.22
CA MET A 1 -21.81 -17.27 2.33
C MET A 1 -21.17 -16.22 3.21
N SER A 2 -21.68 -16.02 4.43
CA SER A 2 -21.08 -15.08 5.38
C SER A 2 -19.79 -15.69 5.92
N PHE A 3 -18.64 -15.11 5.58
CA PHE A 3 -17.40 -15.40 6.29
C PHE A 3 -17.52 -14.79 7.68
N SER A 4 -17.79 -15.60 8.70
CA SER A 4 -17.60 -15.19 10.08
C SER A 4 -16.11 -15.07 10.32
N VAL A 5 -15.58 -13.85 10.35
CA VAL A 5 -14.20 -13.60 10.77
C VAL A 5 -14.06 -14.07 12.21
N ASN A 6 -13.17 -15.02 12.46
CA ASN A 6 -12.81 -15.40 13.83
C ASN A 6 -11.95 -14.28 14.42
N LEU A 7 -12.59 -13.37 15.16
CA LEU A 7 -11.95 -12.17 15.69
C LEU A 7 -10.75 -12.49 16.59
N THR A 8 -10.80 -13.61 17.33
CA THR A 8 -9.71 -14.06 18.20
C THR A 8 -8.49 -14.47 17.39
N GLU A 9 -8.70 -15.15 16.27
CA GLU A 9 -7.62 -15.59 15.37
C GLU A 9 -7.01 -14.40 14.64
N ALA A 10 -7.83 -13.51 14.08
CA ALA A 10 -7.38 -12.27 13.45
C ALA A 10 -6.62 -11.37 14.43
N PHE A 11 -7.07 -11.27 15.69
CA PHE A 11 -6.36 -10.51 16.72
C PHE A 11 -5.00 -11.13 17.06
N ARG A 12 -4.94 -12.46 17.22
CA ARG A 12 -3.68 -13.17 17.48
C ARG A 12 -2.67 -12.95 16.34
N GLU A 13 -3.16 -13.03 15.11
CA GLU A 13 -2.37 -12.78 13.91
C GLU A 13 -1.83 -11.34 13.88
N LEU A 14 -2.67 -10.34 14.15
CA LEU A 14 -2.24 -8.94 14.25
C LEU A 14 -1.19 -8.73 15.34
N VAL A 15 -1.33 -9.38 16.50
CA VAL A 15 -0.32 -9.32 17.58
C VAL A 15 1.01 -9.93 17.14
N GLN A 16 0.98 -11.08 16.46
CA GLN A 16 2.21 -11.72 15.93
C GLN A 16 2.91 -10.84 14.90
N ILE A 17 2.15 -10.22 13.99
CA ILE A 17 2.67 -9.24 13.04
C ILE A 17 3.33 -8.08 13.81
N GLY A 18 2.65 -7.50 14.80
CA GLY A 18 3.20 -6.41 15.61
C GLY A 18 4.52 -6.75 16.29
N ILE A 19 4.65 -7.97 16.84
CA ILE A 19 5.90 -8.46 17.45
C ILE A 19 7.00 -8.67 16.41
N ALA A 20 6.67 -9.21 15.23
CA ALA A 20 7.64 -9.42 14.16
C ALA A 20 8.17 -8.10 13.61
N LEU A 21 7.30 -7.09 13.50
CA LEU A 21 7.66 -5.75 13.03
C LEU A 21 8.48 -4.98 14.07
N SER A 22 8.18 -5.11 15.38
CA SER A 22 8.89 -4.35 16.43
C SER A 22 10.35 -4.77 16.64
N ASN A 23 10.72 -5.97 16.20
CA ASN A 23 12.10 -6.46 16.25
C ASN A 23 12.93 -6.10 15.00
N GLU A 24 12.29 -5.61 13.93
CA GLU A 24 12.99 -5.22 12.71
C GLU A 24 13.63 -3.84 12.88
N ARG A 25 14.92 -3.75 12.58
CA ARG A 25 15.71 -2.51 12.74
C ARG A 25 16.04 -1.84 11.41
N ASP A 26 16.02 -2.61 10.32
CA ASP A 26 16.23 -2.07 8.99
C ASP A 26 14.92 -1.51 8.43
N LEU A 27 14.87 -0.20 8.14
CA LEU A 27 13.65 0.46 7.67
C LEU A 27 13.15 -0.13 6.35
N SER A 28 14.04 -0.50 5.43
CA SER A 28 13.65 -1.07 4.14
C SER A 28 12.95 -2.40 4.33
N THR A 29 13.54 -3.28 5.15
CA THR A 29 12.99 -4.60 5.48
C THR A 29 11.68 -4.46 6.26
N LEU A 30 11.60 -3.50 7.18
CA LEU A 30 10.38 -3.20 7.93
C LEU A 30 9.22 -2.84 6.99
N LEU A 31 9.45 -1.91 6.05
CA LEU A 31 8.40 -1.48 5.12
C LEU A 31 7.97 -2.60 4.16
N GLU A 32 8.91 -3.41 3.67
CA GLU A 32 8.60 -4.61 2.87
C GLU A 32 7.70 -5.58 3.65
N ARG A 33 8.00 -5.83 4.93
CA ARG A 33 7.18 -6.68 5.80
C ARG A 33 5.80 -6.07 6.06
N ILE A 34 5.71 -4.78 6.35
CA ILE A 34 4.43 -4.08 6.56
C ILE A 34 3.53 -4.27 5.34
N LEU A 35 4.05 -4.03 4.13
CA LEU A 35 3.25 -4.15 2.91
C LEU A 35 2.82 -5.60 2.66
N THR A 36 3.72 -6.56 2.89
CA THR A 36 3.43 -8.00 2.76
C THR A 36 2.27 -8.40 3.66
N GLU A 37 2.33 -8.06 4.95
CA GLU A 37 1.29 -8.41 5.92
C GLU A 37 -0.03 -7.66 5.64
N ALA A 38 0.03 -6.38 5.27
CA ALA A 38 -1.16 -5.61 4.91
C ALA A 38 -1.90 -6.21 3.70
N ARG A 39 -1.15 -6.62 2.66
CA ARG A 39 -1.72 -7.31 1.50
C ARG A 39 -2.30 -8.66 1.87
N ARG A 40 -1.62 -9.42 2.73
CA ARG A 40 -2.08 -10.76 3.16
C ARG A 40 -3.40 -10.68 3.94
N LEU A 41 -3.51 -9.72 4.87
CA LEU A 41 -4.73 -9.47 5.66
C LEU A 41 -5.91 -9.00 4.81
N THR A 42 -5.65 -8.13 3.83
CA THR A 42 -6.69 -7.59 2.93
C THR A 42 -6.93 -8.44 1.69
N ARG A 43 -6.13 -9.49 1.48
CA ARG A 43 -6.11 -10.35 0.28
C ARG A 43 -5.85 -9.56 -1.01
N ALA A 44 -5.01 -8.53 -0.94
CA ALA A 44 -4.70 -7.65 -2.06
C ALA A 44 -3.63 -8.25 -3.01
N GLU A 45 -3.89 -8.19 -4.33
CA GLU A 45 -2.95 -8.65 -5.38
C GLU A 45 -1.69 -7.76 -5.46
N ALA A 46 -1.81 -6.49 -5.10
CA ALA A 46 -0.73 -5.53 -5.17
C ALA A 46 -0.88 -4.46 -4.08
N GLY A 47 0.21 -3.74 -3.82
CA GLY A 47 0.19 -2.57 -2.98
C GLY A 47 1.47 -1.74 -3.13
N THR A 48 1.38 -0.50 -2.69
CA THR A 48 2.48 0.46 -2.68
C THR A 48 2.49 1.18 -1.34
N LEU A 49 3.67 1.31 -0.74
CA LEU A 49 3.91 2.20 0.39
C LEU A 49 4.65 3.45 -0.09
N PHE A 50 4.13 4.59 0.32
CA PHE A 50 4.74 5.89 0.12
C PHE A 50 5.31 6.41 1.44
N LEU A 51 6.47 7.06 1.37
CA LEU A 51 6.99 7.87 2.46
C LEU A 51 6.85 9.34 2.10
N ARG A 52 6.28 10.12 3.01
CA ARG A 52 6.18 11.57 2.84
C ARG A 52 7.51 12.21 3.23
N GLU A 53 8.10 12.92 2.28
CA GLU A 53 9.34 13.67 2.44
C GLU A 53 9.07 15.10 1.96
N ASN A 54 8.99 16.06 2.90
CA ASN A 54 8.57 17.44 2.63
C ASN A 54 7.19 17.50 1.94
N ASN A 55 7.16 18.04 0.71
CA ASN A 55 5.98 18.15 -0.13
C ASN A 55 5.92 17.09 -1.23
N GLN A 56 6.57 15.94 -1.01
CA GLN A 56 6.60 14.83 -1.96
C GLN A 56 6.28 13.49 -1.28
N LEU A 57 5.78 12.55 -2.07
CA LEU A 57 5.58 11.15 -1.72
C LEU A 57 6.59 10.31 -2.50
N ARG A 58 7.56 9.76 -1.79
CA ARG A 58 8.53 8.83 -2.35
C ARG A 58 7.97 7.41 -2.36
N PHE A 59 8.11 6.72 -3.48
CA PHE A 59 7.84 5.28 -3.58
C PHE A 59 8.84 4.53 -2.69
N ALA A 60 8.37 4.00 -1.56
CA ALA A 60 9.22 3.31 -0.60
C ALA A 60 9.27 1.81 -0.87
N VAL A 61 8.09 1.21 -1.09
CA VAL A 61 7.95 -0.22 -1.41
C VAL A 61 6.82 -0.41 -2.40
N VAL A 62 7.02 -1.31 -3.37
CA VAL A 62 5.98 -1.77 -4.29
C VAL A 62 6.02 -3.28 -4.35
N GLN A 63 4.86 -3.91 -4.22
CA GLN A 63 4.68 -5.34 -4.41
C GLN A 63 3.49 -5.58 -5.33
N ASN A 64 3.67 -6.39 -6.36
CA ASN A 64 2.62 -6.75 -7.30
C ASN A 64 2.90 -8.14 -7.86
N ASP A 65 2.20 -9.16 -7.34
CA ASP A 65 2.51 -10.56 -7.66
C ASP A 65 2.18 -10.90 -9.12
N ARG A 66 1.18 -10.23 -9.70
CA ARG A 66 0.80 -10.42 -11.10
C ARG A 66 1.88 -9.86 -12.01
N LEU A 67 2.31 -8.62 -11.77
CA LEU A 67 3.30 -7.94 -12.59
C LEU A 67 4.70 -8.54 -12.40
N ALA A 68 5.05 -8.94 -11.19
CA ALA A 68 6.32 -9.64 -10.91
C ALA A 68 6.42 -10.97 -11.67
N ARG A 69 5.33 -11.73 -11.79
CA ARG A 69 5.30 -12.95 -12.62
C ARG A 69 5.45 -12.68 -14.11
N GLN A 70 4.97 -11.53 -14.59
CA GLN A 70 5.02 -11.16 -16.00
C GLN A 70 6.37 -10.58 -16.43
N LEU A 71 6.98 -9.74 -15.59
CA LEU A 71 8.17 -8.95 -15.93
C LEU A 71 9.44 -9.39 -15.20
N GLY A 72 9.31 -10.17 -14.11
CA GLY A 72 10.35 -10.36 -13.12
C GLY A 72 10.34 -9.25 -12.05
N GLU A 73 10.73 -9.60 -10.82
CA GLU A 73 10.65 -8.69 -9.67
C GLU A 73 11.53 -7.43 -9.85
N ALA A 74 12.75 -7.59 -10.37
CA ALA A 74 13.67 -6.47 -10.56
C ALA A 74 13.15 -5.44 -11.57
N GLU A 75 12.54 -5.90 -12.67
CA GLU A 75 11.96 -5.02 -13.68
C GLU A 75 10.68 -4.36 -13.18
N MET A 76 9.83 -5.10 -12.45
CA MET A 76 8.66 -4.53 -11.79
C MET A 76 9.06 -3.41 -10.82
N LYS A 77 10.04 -3.65 -9.94
CA LYS A 77 10.55 -2.64 -9.01
C LYS A 77 11.05 -1.41 -9.76
N ARG A 78 11.85 -1.59 -10.82
CA ARG A 78 12.36 -0.48 -11.63
C ARG A 78 11.26 0.37 -12.25
N ARG A 79 10.20 -0.24 -12.79
CA ARG A 79 9.09 0.49 -13.44
C ARG A 79 8.18 1.21 -12.45
N LEU A 80 8.02 0.67 -11.25
CA LEU A 80 7.09 1.20 -10.25
C LEU A 80 7.76 2.05 -9.16
N GLN A 81 9.08 2.01 -9.03
CA GLN A 81 9.87 2.98 -8.25
C GLN A 81 10.14 4.25 -9.07
N ALA A 82 9.09 4.82 -9.67
CA ALA A 82 9.18 6.03 -10.46
C ALA A 82 9.57 7.26 -9.61
N GLU A 83 9.76 8.39 -10.28
CA GLU A 83 10.00 9.70 -9.66
C GLU A 83 9.01 9.99 -8.51
N PRO A 84 9.46 10.66 -7.42
CA PRO A 84 8.58 11.05 -6.33
C PRO A 84 7.35 11.83 -6.83
N LEU A 85 6.19 11.54 -6.25
CA LEU A 85 4.97 12.29 -6.57
C LEU A 85 4.98 13.59 -5.77
N ASN A 86 4.78 14.73 -6.43
CA ASN A 86 4.48 15.96 -5.71
C ASN A 86 3.14 15.83 -4.98
N ILE A 87 3.06 16.31 -3.74
CA ILE A 87 1.81 16.32 -2.99
C ILE A 87 0.90 17.38 -3.60
N THR A 88 -0.03 16.89 -4.42
CA THR A 88 -1.17 17.61 -4.98
C THR A 88 -2.40 16.74 -4.78
N ASP A 89 -3.58 17.34 -4.83
CA ASP A 89 -4.87 16.63 -4.75
C ASP A 89 -5.23 15.89 -6.05
N LEU A 90 -4.44 16.09 -7.12
CA LEU A 90 -4.59 15.49 -8.45
C LEU A 90 -4.28 13.98 -8.52
N SER A 91 -3.86 13.37 -7.42
CA SER A 91 -3.64 11.91 -7.33
C SER A 91 -4.28 11.35 -6.07
N LEU A 92 -4.72 10.08 -6.12
CA LEU A 92 -5.30 9.41 -4.94
C LEU A 92 -4.36 9.44 -3.72
N ALA A 93 -3.08 9.12 -3.92
CA ALA A 93 -2.09 9.12 -2.86
C ALA A 93 -1.86 10.54 -2.31
N GLY A 94 -1.78 11.53 -3.20
CA GLY A 94 -1.64 12.94 -2.84
C GLY A 94 -2.84 13.45 -2.05
N TYR A 95 -4.05 13.20 -2.51
CA TYR A 95 -5.30 13.55 -1.83
C TYR A 95 -5.37 12.96 -0.41
N VAL A 96 -5.13 11.65 -0.26
CA VAL A 96 -5.12 10.98 1.06
C VAL A 96 -4.03 11.57 1.96
N SER A 97 -2.86 11.93 1.41
CA SER A 97 -1.77 12.53 2.20
C SER A 97 -2.07 13.95 2.70
N ILE A 98 -3.00 14.67 2.04
CA ILE A 98 -3.44 16.02 2.40
C ILE A 98 -4.59 15.96 3.40
N MET A 99 -5.63 15.18 3.07
CA MET A 99 -6.87 15.13 3.86
C MET A 99 -6.77 14.22 5.09
N GLY A 100 -5.91 13.19 5.04
CA GLY A 100 -5.80 12.19 6.10
C GLY A 100 -6.99 11.22 6.18
N GLU A 101 -7.85 11.20 5.16
CA GLU A 101 -9.04 10.35 5.12
C GLU A 101 -8.82 9.09 4.27
N VAL A 102 -9.43 7.98 4.69
CA VAL A 102 -9.38 6.73 3.93
C VAL A 102 -10.32 6.82 2.72
N VAL A 103 -9.76 6.62 1.53
CA VAL A 103 -10.51 6.52 0.28
C VAL A 103 -10.61 5.06 -0.15
N ASN A 104 -11.83 4.54 -0.28
CA ASN A 104 -12.11 3.19 -0.76
C ASN A 104 -12.97 3.25 -2.02
N ILE A 105 -12.40 2.85 -3.16
CA ILE A 105 -13.03 2.94 -4.48
C ILE A 105 -13.06 1.54 -5.08
N SER A 106 -14.26 1.03 -5.36
CA SER A 106 -14.43 -0.32 -5.91
C SER A 106 -14.00 -0.44 -7.37
N ASP A 107 -14.16 0.63 -8.16
CA ASP A 107 -13.69 0.69 -9.55
C ASP A 107 -13.15 2.09 -9.86
N THR A 108 -11.84 2.19 -10.04
CA THR A 108 -11.15 3.46 -10.32
C THR A 108 -11.52 4.06 -11.66
N TYR A 109 -11.99 3.27 -12.63
CA TYR A 109 -12.43 3.79 -13.93
C TYR A 109 -13.79 4.50 -13.87
N THR A 110 -14.46 4.43 -12.72
CA THR A 110 -15.78 5.02 -12.50
C THR A 110 -15.74 6.24 -11.57
N ILE A 111 -14.55 6.75 -11.24
CA ILE A 111 -14.40 7.94 -10.40
C ILE A 111 -15.08 9.13 -11.12
N PRO A 112 -16.02 9.84 -10.46
CA PRO A 112 -16.65 11.03 -11.02
C PRO A 112 -15.64 12.15 -11.30
N GLN A 113 -15.81 12.88 -12.40
CA GLN A 113 -14.91 13.97 -12.83
C GLN A 113 -14.91 15.20 -11.92
N ASP A 114 -15.88 15.30 -11.01
CA ASP A 114 -15.94 16.37 -10.00
C ASP A 114 -15.10 16.06 -8.75
N ARG A 115 -14.43 14.90 -8.70
CA ARG A 115 -13.49 14.55 -7.63
C ARG A 115 -12.11 15.12 -7.92
N PRO A 116 -11.39 15.62 -6.90
CA PRO A 116 -10.08 16.27 -7.10
C PRO A 116 -8.99 15.31 -7.61
N TYR A 117 -9.17 14.01 -7.40
CA TYR A 117 -8.25 12.93 -7.78
C TYR A 117 -8.77 12.08 -8.96
N SER A 118 -9.71 12.59 -9.76
CA SER A 118 -10.24 11.90 -10.95
C SER A 118 -9.27 11.95 -12.13
#